data_AF-A0A6B3HAS2-F1
#
_entry.id   AF-A0A6B3HAS2-F1
#
_cell.length_a   1.000
_cell.length_b   1.000
_cell.length_c   1.000
_cell.angle_alpha   90.00
_cell.angle_beta   90.00
_cell.angle_gamma   90.00
#
_symmetry.space_group_name_H-M   'P 1'
#
loop_
_entity.id
_entity.type
_entity.pdbx_description
1 polymer ?
#
loop_
_entity_poly.entity_id
_entity_poly.type
_entity_poly.pdbx_seq_one_letter_code
_entity_poly.pdbx_strand_id
1 'polypeptide(L)'
;PRPLAEQLADLRETADALQAVSAEPADWSRTVALRNGVTDSAARVPFRRWVEVELHHVDLDIGYELEDLPAEFVEREIAFLADRFLGNESVPATGLTDLDGRTWSTGGGPPSDLVTVQGPAAELLGWLCGRRDGSALTVAGGPLPTLPPL
;
A
#
# COMPACT_ATOMS: atom_id res chain seq x y z
N PRO A 1 24.13 -12.98 -6.71
CA PRO A 1 22.82 -12.82 -7.40
C PRO A 1 22.70 -13.88 -8.50
N ARG A 2 21.50 -14.40 -8.78
CA ARG A 2 21.27 -15.31 -9.92
C ARG A 2 21.50 -14.59 -11.26
N PRO A 3 21.89 -15.27 -12.35
CA PRO A 3 21.95 -14.68 -13.70
C PRO A 3 20.63 -14.04 -14.15
N LEU A 4 20.69 -13.02 -15.01
CA LEU A 4 19.52 -12.29 -15.51
C LEU A 4 18.47 -13.24 -16.14
N ALA A 5 18.92 -14.16 -16.99
CA ALA A 5 18.03 -15.11 -17.65
C ALA A 5 17.27 -15.98 -16.65
N GLU A 6 17.92 -16.38 -15.54
CA GLU A 6 17.28 -17.16 -14.47
C GLU A 6 16.27 -16.31 -13.69
N GLN A 7 16.59 -15.04 -13.40
CA GLN A 7 15.64 -14.15 -12.72
C GLN A 7 14.39 -13.87 -13.56
N LEU A 8 14.56 -13.67 -14.88
CA LEU A 8 13.44 -13.44 -15.80
C LEU A 8 12.59 -14.70 -16.01
N ALA A 9 13.21 -15.88 -16.05
CA ALA A 9 12.49 -17.14 -16.10
C ALA A 9 11.67 -17.34 -14.83
N ASP A 10 12.29 -17.17 -13.66
CA ASP A 10 11.63 -17.29 -12.35
C ASP A 10 10.45 -16.34 -12.20
N LEU A 11 10.58 -15.07 -12.61
CA LEU A 11 9.49 -14.10 -12.59
C LEU A 11 8.29 -14.55 -13.43
N ARG A 12 8.54 -15.07 -14.64
CA ARG A 12 7.47 -15.53 -15.55
C ARG A 12 6.81 -16.80 -15.04
N GLU A 13 7.61 -17.80 -14.68
CA GLU A 13 7.12 -19.09 -14.21
C GLU A 13 6.28 -18.95 -12.93
N THR A 14 6.72 -18.12 -11.98
CA THR A 14 5.96 -17.88 -10.74
C THR A 14 4.71 -17.05 -10.96
N ALA A 15 4.71 -16.10 -11.92
CA ALA A 15 3.51 -15.37 -12.31
C ALA A 15 2.47 -16.30 -12.96
N ASP A 16 2.90 -17.13 -13.91
CA ASP A 16 2.03 -18.11 -14.59
C ASP A 16 1.46 -19.13 -13.59
N ALA A 17 2.28 -19.61 -12.65
CA ALA A 17 1.84 -20.53 -11.61
C ALA A 17 0.77 -19.91 -10.69
N LEU A 18 0.96 -18.65 -10.28
CA LEU A 18 -0.04 -17.93 -9.48
C LEU A 18 -1.34 -17.74 -10.26
N GLN A 19 -1.25 -17.38 -11.55
CA GLN A 19 -2.42 -17.22 -12.40
C GLN A 19 -3.18 -18.55 -12.57
N ALA A 20 -2.47 -19.65 -12.82
CA ALA A 20 -3.07 -20.98 -12.94
C ALA A 20 -3.81 -21.40 -11.67
N VAL A 21 -3.19 -21.25 -10.49
CA VAL A 21 -3.83 -21.57 -9.20
C VAL A 21 -5.04 -20.67 -8.92
N SER A 22 -4.98 -19.41 -9.33
CA SER A 22 -6.08 -18.46 -9.12
C SER A 22 -7.27 -18.67 -10.08
N ALA A 23 -7.08 -19.42 -11.17
CA ALA A 23 -8.13 -19.74 -12.12
C ALA A 23 -8.98 -20.96 -11.70
N GLU A 24 -8.45 -21.81 -10.80
CA GLU A 24 -9.16 -22.98 -10.31
C GLU A 24 -10.29 -22.60 -9.33
N PRO A 25 -11.40 -23.34 -9.30
CA PRO A 25 -12.43 -23.16 -8.28
C PRO A 25 -11.85 -23.33 -6.87
N ALA A 26 -12.08 -22.33 -6.02
CA ALA A 26 -11.58 -22.33 -4.65
C ALA A 26 -12.54 -21.61 -3.70
N ASP A 27 -12.49 -21.96 -2.41
CA ASP A 27 -13.12 -21.17 -1.37
C ASP A 27 -12.30 -19.90 -1.11
N TRP A 28 -12.68 -18.80 -1.75
CA TRP A 28 -12.01 -17.50 -1.59
C TRP A 28 -12.21 -16.87 -0.21
N SER A 29 -13.17 -17.35 0.59
CA SER A 29 -13.40 -16.83 1.95
C SER A 29 -12.44 -17.41 2.98
N ARG A 30 -11.83 -18.58 2.70
CA ARG A 30 -10.94 -19.28 3.64
C ARG A 30 -9.79 -18.40 4.11
N THR A 31 -9.41 -18.58 5.38
CA THR A 31 -8.22 -17.96 5.95
C THR A 31 -6.96 -18.65 5.42
N VAL A 32 -5.97 -17.85 5.01
CA VAL A 32 -4.64 -18.29 4.59
C VAL A 32 -3.58 -17.66 5.48
N ALA A 33 -2.46 -18.36 5.66
CA ALA A 33 -1.29 -17.83 6.33
C ALA A 33 -0.35 -17.18 5.30
N LEU A 34 0.06 -15.95 5.59
CA LEU A 34 1.08 -15.22 4.87
C LEU A 34 2.41 -15.30 5.66
N ARG A 35 3.37 -14.46 5.29
CA ARG A 35 4.66 -14.36 5.98
C ARG A 35 4.48 -13.89 7.43
N ASN A 36 5.39 -14.30 8.31
CA ASN A 36 5.48 -13.85 9.72
C ASN A 36 4.22 -14.09 10.57
N GLY A 37 3.42 -15.11 10.23
CA GLY A 37 2.21 -15.47 11.00
C GLY A 37 1.03 -14.54 10.77
N VAL A 38 1.11 -13.60 9.82
CA VAL A 38 -0.03 -12.81 9.38
C VAL A 38 -1.03 -13.75 8.71
N THR A 39 -2.31 -13.63 9.07
CA THR A 39 -3.39 -14.35 8.40
C THR A 39 -4.26 -13.38 7.63
N ASP A 40 -4.83 -13.84 6.52
CA ASP A 40 -5.75 -13.05 5.70
C ASP A 40 -6.77 -13.94 5.00
N SER A 41 -7.80 -13.37 4.39
CA SER A 41 -8.69 -14.09 3.48
C SER A 41 -7.98 -14.39 2.15
N ALA A 42 -8.20 -15.57 1.58
CA ALA A 42 -7.67 -15.93 0.26
C ALA A 42 -8.07 -14.91 -0.83
N ALA A 43 -9.26 -14.33 -0.75
CA ALA A 43 -9.75 -13.29 -1.66
C ALA A 43 -8.87 -12.02 -1.70
N ARG A 44 -8.02 -11.81 -0.69
CA ARG A 44 -7.13 -10.65 -0.61
C ARG A 44 -5.76 -10.88 -1.25
N VAL A 45 -5.42 -12.13 -1.57
CA VAL A 45 -4.13 -12.47 -2.21
C VAL A 45 -3.96 -11.80 -3.58
N PRO A 46 -4.96 -11.77 -4.49
CA PRO A 46 -4.80 -11.07 -5.77
C PRO A 46 -4.51 -9.57 -5.60
N PHE A 47 -5.19 -8.90 -4.67
CA PHE A 47 -4.92 -7.49 -4.39
C PHE A 47 -3.51 -7.29 -3.81
N ARG A 48 -3.07 -8.14 -2.87
CA ARG A 48 -1.70 -8.09 -2.37
C ARG A 48 -0.66 -8.33 -3.46
N ARG A 49 -0.93 -9.23 -4.43
CA ARG A 49 -0.06 -9.40 -5.60
C ARG A 49 0.00 -8.14 -6.46
N TRP A 50 -1.13 -7.46 -6.65
CA TRP A 50 -1.17 -6.20 -7.39
C TRP A 50 -0.28 -5.14 -6.73
N VAL A 51 -0.35 -5.01 -5.39
CA VAL A 51 0.52 -4.13 -4.60
C VAL A 51 2.00 -4.42 -4.83
N GLU A 52 2.41 -5.68 -4.73
CA GLU A 52 3.80 -6.10 -4.96
C GLU A 52 4.27 -5.74 -6.37
N VAL A 53 3.44 -5.92 -7.40
CA VAL A 53 3.83 -5.64 -8.78
C VAL A 53 3.94 -4.15 -9.03
N GLU A 54 2.93 -3.36 -8.68
CA GLU A 54 2.89 -1.93 -8.98
C GLU A 54 3.95 -1.15 -8.19
N LEU A 55 4.03 -1.37 -6.88
CA LEU A 55 4.97 -0.62 -6.03
C LEU A 55 6.42 -1.04 -6.30
N HIS A 56 6.70 -2.31 -6.59
CA HIS A 56 8.05 -2.72 -6.96
C HIS A 56 8.41 -2.39 -8.40
N HIS A 57 7.44 -2.14 -9.28
CA HIS A 57 7.73 -1.57 -10.60
C HIS A 57 8.23 -0.13 -10.47
N VAL A 58 7.65 0.65 -9.55
CA VAL A 58 8.19 1.97 -9.17
C VAL A 58 9.60 1.84 -8.59
N ASP A 59 9.82 0.86 -7.70
CA ASP A 59 11.15 0.64 -7.09
C ASP A 59 12.24 0.22 -8.09
N LEU A 60 11.88 -0.24 -9.30
CA LEU A 60 12.85 -0.54 -10.35
C LEU A 60 13.52 0.72 -10.92
N ASP A 61 12.98 1.91 -10.67
CA ASP A 61 13.56 3.20 -11.06
C ASP A 61 13.88 3.27 -12.57
N ILE A 62 12.90 2.83 -13.38
CA ILE A 62 13.01 2.74 -14.85
C ILE A 62 12.07 3.72 -15.57
N GLY A 63 11.60 4.76 -14.86
CA GLY A 63 10.67 5.78 -15.37
C GLY A 63 9.20 5.40 -15.29
N TYR A 64 8.84 4.45 -14.41
CA TYR A 64 7.47 4.18 -13.99
C TYR A 64 7.31 4.71 -12.56
N GLU A 65 6.47 5.72 -12.36
CA GLU A 65 6.37 6.48 -11.10
C GLU A 65 5.00 6.27 -10.42
N LEU A 66 4.82 6.82 -9.21
CA LEU A 66 3.54 6.75 -8.49
C LEU A 66 2.39 7.44 -9.26
N GLU A 67 2.72 8.43 -10.09
CA GLU A 67 1.78 9.12 -10.97
C GLU A 67 1.28 8.25 -12.14
N ASP A 68 2.01 7.19 -12.51
CA ASP A 68 1.64 6.28 -13.59
C ASP A 68 0.71 5.15 -13.12
N LEU A 69 0.52 5.02 -11.80
CA LEU A 69 -0.33 4.00 -11.20
C LEU A 69 -1.80 4.17 -11.61
N PRO A 70 -2.54 3.07 -11.85
CA PRO A 70 -3.97 3.14 -12.10
C PRO A 70 -4.71 3.83 -10.94
N ALA A 71 -5.63 4.75 -11.24
CA ALA A 71 -6.35 5.50 -10.20
C ALA A 71 -7.09 4.59 -9.21
N GLU A 72 -7.68 3.48 -9.69
CA GLU A 72 -8.33 2.47 -8.84
C GLU A 72 -7.33 1.84 -7.86
N PHE A 73 -6.11 1.54 -8.32
CA PHE A 73 -5.06 0.99 -7.47
C PHE A 73 -4.68 1.97 -6.37
N VAL A 74 -4.43 3.23 -6.73
CA VAL A 74 -4.03 4.28 -5.79
C VAL A 74 -5.07 4.45 -4.69
N GLU A 75 -6.35 4.58 -5.05
CA GLU A 75 -7.43 4.72 -4.08
C GLU A 75 -7.52 3.52 -3.13
N ARG A 76 -7.46 2.31 -3.69
CA ARG A 76 -7.61 1.07 -2.94
C ARG A 76 -6.41 0.80 -2.02
N GLU A 77 -5.20 1.14 -2.45
CA GLU A 77 -3.99 0.97 -1.66
C GLU A 77 -3.86 2.02 -0.56
N ILE A 78 -4.25 3.28 -0.81
CA ILE A 78 -4.37 4.29 0.25
C ILE A 78 -5.33 3.79 1.33
N ALA A 79 -6.50 3.29 0.95
CA ALA A 79 -7.46 2.75 1.91
C ALA A 79 -6.88 1.57 2.71
N PHE A 80 -6.16 0.67 2.06
CA PHE A 80 -5.53 -0.48 2.72
C PHE A 80 -4.44 -0.07 3.72
N LEU A 81 -3.55 0.85 3.35
CA LEU A 81 -2.48 1.32 4.21
C LEU A 81 -2.99 2.22 5.33
N ALA A 82 -4.02 3.02 5.08
CA ALA A 82 -4.66 3.83 6.12
C ALA A 82 -5.30 2.94 7.20
N ASP A 83 -6.04 1.91 6.80
CA ASP A 83 -6.67 0.94 7.71
C ASP A 83 -5.63 0.15 8.53
N ARG A 84 -4.48 -0.18 7.92
CA ARG A 84 -3.39 -0.93 8.59
C ARG A 84 -2.92 -0.27 9.89
N PHE A 85 -2.85 1.06 9.95
CA PHE A 85 -2.41 1.79 11.14
C PHE A 85 -3.57 2.39 11.94
N LEU A 86 -4.82 2.17 11.54
CA LEU A 86 -5.98 2.70 12.25
C LEU A 86 -6.05 2.14 13.67
N GLY A 87 -6.19 3.02 14.66
CA GLY A 87 -6.20 2.68 16.07
C GLY A 87 -4.82 2.43 16.69
N ASN A 88 -3.73 2.58 15.93
CA ASN A 88 -2.38 2.46 16.46
C ASN A 88 -2.00 3.73 17.26
N GLU A 89 -2.02 3.64 18.59
CA GLU A 89 -1.69 4.76 19.50
C GLU A 89 -0.24 5.28 19.37
N SER A 90 0.66 4.56 18.70
CA SER A 90 2.02 5.04 18.43
C SER A 90 2.12 5.98 17.22
N VAL A 91 1.05 6.12 16.44
CA VAL A 91 0.93 7.06 15.32
C VAL A 91 -0.20 8.02 15.65
N PRO A 92 -0.01 9.35 15.68
CA PRO A 92 -1.10 10.30 15.93
C PRO A 92 -2.33 10.04 15.05
N ALA A 93 -3.52 10.28 15.60
CA ALA A 93 -4.75 10.23 14.83
C ALA A 93 -4.62 11.19 13.64
N THR A 94 -4.78 10.66 12.42
CA THR A 94 -4.47 11.40 11.21
C THR A 94 -5.61 11.33 10.20
N GLY A 95 -6.14 12.49 9.82
CA GLY A 95 -7.08 12.63 8.70
C GLY A 95 -6.34 12.86 7.39
N LEU A 96 -6.66 12.08 6.37
CA LEU A 96 -6.08 12.20 5.03
C LEU A 96 -7.13 12.77 4.08
N THR A 97 -6.75 13.67 3.19
CA THR A 97 -7.64 14.21 2.16
C THR A 97 -6.88 14.43 0.86
N ASP A 98 -7.34 13.83 -0.23
CA ASP A 98 -6.75 14.13 -1.54
C ASP A 98 -7.36 15.36 -2.20
N LEU A 99 -6.82 15.75 -3.35
CA LEU A 99 -7.28 16.93 -4.09
C LEU A 99 -8.66 16.76 -4.74
N ASP A 100 -9.17 15.53 -4.87
CA ASP A 100 -10.53 15.26 -5.32
C ASP A 100 -11.54 15.21 -4.17
N GLY A 101 -11.07 15.41 -2.93
CA GLY A 101 -11.88 15.42 -1.72
C GLY A 101 -12.18 14.03 -1.16
N ARG A 102 -11.51 12.98 -1.63
CA ARG A 102 -11.59 11.66 -0.97
C ARG A 102 -10.86 11.73 0.36
N THR A 103 -11.44 11.08 1.37
CA THR A 103 -10.95 11.15 2.75
C THR A 103 -10.70 9.78 3.35
N TRP A 104 -9.63 9.67 4.13
CA TRP A 104 -9.31 8.48 4.92
C TRP A 104 -8.91 8.88 6.34
N SER A 105 -8.79 7.89 7.22
CA SER A 105 -8.26 8.07 8.57
C SER A 105 -7.26 6.97 8.88
N THR A 106 -6.22 7.32 9.62
CA THR A 106 -5.17 6.40 10.04
C THR A 106 -4.59 6.82 11.39
N GLY A 107 -3.71 6.01 11.97
CA GLY A 107 -3.18 6.21 13.31
C GLY A 107 -4.25 6.13 14.40
N GLY A 108 -3.89 6.55 15.61
CA GLY A 108 -4.72 6.57 16.80
C GLY A 108 -4.26 7.62 17.82
N GLY A 109 -5.02 7.79 18.89
CA GLY A 109 -4.74 8.80 19.91
C GLY A 109 -5.90 9.79 20.09
N PRO A 110 -5.76 10.71 21.05
CA PRO A 110 -6.86 11.61 21.42
C PRO A 110 -7.14 12.62 20.30
N PRO A 111 -8.40 13.07 20.15
CA PRO A 111 -8.76 14.07 19.14
C PRO A 111 -8.01 15.42 19.26
N SER A 112 -7.44 15.71 20.43
CA SER A 112 -6.60 16.89 20.65
C SER A 112 -5.31 16.87 19.83
N ASP A 113 -4.89 15.69 19.39
CA ASP A 113 -3.60 15.44 18.73
C ASP A 113 -3.82 15.12 17.24
N LEU A 114 -5.01 15.44 16.72
CA LEU A 114 -5.38 15.20 15.33
C LEU A 114 -4.45 15.97 14.38
N VAL A 115 -3.78 15.22 13.51
CA VAL A 115 -3.02 15.75 12.37
C VAL A 115 -3.86 15.62 11.11
N THR A 116 -3.86 16.62 10.25
CA THR A 116 -4.50 16.53 8.93
C THR A 116 -3.44 16.63 7.84
N VAL A 117 -3.49 15.72 6.88
CA VAL A 117 -2.55 15.63 5.75
C VAL A 117 -3.34 15.71 4.45
N GLN A 118 -2.98 16.67 3.60
CA GLN A 118 -3.66 16.92 2.33
C GLN A 118 -2.67 16.99 1.17
N GLY A 119 -3.01 16.42 0.02
CA GLY A 119 -2.21 16.53 -1.20
C GLY A 119 -2.67 15.62 -2.34
N PRO A 120 -1.92 15.54 -3.44
CA PRO A 120 -2.19 14.59 -4.52
C PRO A 120 -2.25 13.15 -4.01
N ALA A 121 -3.09 12.31 -4.62
CA ALA A 121 -3.22 10.90 -4.19
C ALA A 121 -1.89 10.12 -4.29
N ALA A 122 -1.09 10.38 -5.33
CA ALA A 122 0.25 9.79 -5.46
C ALA A 122 1.19 10.19 -4.31
N GLU A 123 1.11 11.42 -3.82
CA GLU A 123 1.91 11.89 -2.68
C GLU A 123 1.45 11.26 -1.36
N LEU A 124 0.13 11.15 -1.15
CA LEU A 124 -0.44 10.47 0.02
C LEU A 124 -0.04 8.99 0.03
N LEU A 125 -0.17 8.30 -1.10
CA LEU A 125 0.28 6.92 -1.26
C LEU A 125 1.79 6.80 -1.03
N GLY A 126 2.58 7.70 -1.62
CA GLY A 126 4.03 7.72 -1.48
C GLY A 126 4.48 7.83 -0.03
N TRP A 127 3.86 8.70 0.76
CA TRP A 127 4.11 8.79 2.19
C TRP A 127 3.63 7.53 2.95
N LEU A 128 2.40 7.06 2.70
CA LEU A 128 1.85 5.87 3.37
C LEU A 128 2.69 4.61 3.16
N CYS A 129 3.24 4.44 1.96
CA CYS A 129 4.08 3.29 1.61
C CYS A 129 5.59 3.53 1.83
N GLY A 130 5.97 4.69 2.39
CA GLY A 130 7.36 5.03 2.71
C GLY A 130 8.27 5.32 1.51
N ARG A 131 7.70 5.59 0.32
CA ARG A 131 8.43 5.92 -0.91
C ARG A 131 8.63 7.42 -1.14
N ARG A 132 7.90 8.26 -0.40
CA ARG A 132 8.09 9.72 -0.40
C ARG A 132 8.16 10.24 1.04
N ASP A 133 8.87 11.35 1.21
CA ASP A 133 9.04 12.01 2.51
C ASP A 133 7.85 12.89 2.91
N GLY A 134 6.86 13.04 2.01
CA GLY A 134 5.68 13.88 2.20
C GLY A 134 5.95 15.37 2.08
N SER A 135 7.08 15.79 1.52
CA SER A 135 7.42 17.22 1.32
C SER A 135 6.42 17.98 0.43
N ALA A 136 5.69 17.28 -0.43
CA ALA A 136 4.62 17.85 -1.25
C ALA A 136 3.24 17.87 -0.56
N LEU A 137 3.13 17.36 0.68
CA LEU A 137 1.89 17.31 1.45
C LEU A 137 1.74 18.57 2.31
N THR A 138 0.51 19.05 2.40
CA THR A 138 0.12 20.09 3.36
C THR A 138 -0.28 19.43 4.68
N VAL A 139 0.37 19.83 5.77
CA VAL A 139 0.14 19.25 7.10
C VAL A 139 -0.32 20.34 8.08
N ALA A 140 -1.34 20.03 8.88
CA ALA A 140 -1.82 20.89 9.97
C ALA A 140 -2.13 20.07 11.23
N GLY A 141 -2.18 20.73 12.38
CA GLY A 141 -2.40 20.06 13.68
C GLY A 141 -1.14 19.42 14.29
N GLY A 142 -0.02 19.39 13.58
CA GLY A 142 1.24 18.85 14.05
C GLY A 142 2.25 18.63 12.92
N PRO A 143 3.42 18.02 13.20
CA PRO A 143 4.31 17.54 12.15
C PRO A 143 3.70 16.36 11.39
N LEU A 144 4.22 16.07 10.19
CA LEU A 144 3.87 14.85 9.45
C LEU A 144 4.19 13.62 10.32
N PRO A 145 3.24 12.69 10.54
CA PRO A 145 3.49 11.51 11.35
C PRO A 145 4.55 10.59 10.72
N THR A 146 5.43 10.07 11.56
CA THR A 146 6.32 8.97 11.17
C THR A 146 5.55 7.66 11.27
N LEU A 147 5.42 6.96 10.15
CA LEU A 147 4.73 5.66 10.11
C LEU A 147 5.69 4.52 10.45
N PRO A 148 5.24 3.46 11.15
CA PRO A 148 6.02 2.25 11.32
C PRO A 148 6.34 1.60 9.96
N PRO A 149 7.48 0.88 9.85
CA PRO A 149 7.81 0.16 8.63
C PRO A 149 6.75 -0.89 8.28
N LEU A 150 6.57 -1.14 6.98
CA LEU A 150 5.62 -2.11 6.42
C LEU A 150 6.04 -3.57 6.63
#